data_AF-A0A9W6NCU4-F1
#
_entry.id   AF-A0A9W6NCU4-F1
#
_cell.length_a   1.000
_cell.length_b   1.000
_cell.length_c   1.000
_cell.angle_alpha   90.00
_cell.angle_beta   90.00
_cell.angle_gamma   90.00
#
_symmetry.space_group_name_H-M   'P 1'
#
loop_
_entity.id
_entity.type
_entity.pdbx_description
1 polymer ?
#
loop_
_entity_poly.entity_id
_entity_poly.type
_entity_poly.pdbx_seq_one_letter_code
_entity_poly.pdbx_strand_id
1 'polypeptide(L)'
;MAGRTKKAQITVYLEPDVMDLLAQYAAQRDQSMSLIAQAAIASFLSPDSAERQEAALARRLGQIDRRLARLERDLGISTEAFATFIRFWLATTPALPEPAAQATRAKLSERYAAYTRALGRRLAKGPQPRQEIVENVGGSEKEGSNWS
;
A
#
# COMPACT_ATOMS: atom_id res chain seq x y z
N MET A 1 10.67 -16.93 -54.15
CA MET A 1 12.06 -16.61 -53.74
C MET A 1 12.05 -15.26 -53.04
N ALA A 2 12.08 -15.22 -51.70
CA ALA A 2 12.11 -13.96 -50.96
C ALA A 2 13.53 -13.41 -50.98
N GLY A 3 13.75 -12.30 -51.70
CA GLY A 3 15.03 -11.62 -51.75
C GLY A 3 15.40 -11.08 -50.37
N ARG A 4 16.64 -11.33 -49.91
CA ARG A 4 17.22 -10.70 -48.72
C ARG A 4 17.15 -9.17 -48.90
N THR A 5 16.26 -8.50 -48.18
CA THR A 5 16.28 -7.04 -48.06
C THR A 5 17.53 -6.64 -47.28
N LYS A 6 18.47 -5.97 -47.94
CA LYS A 6 19.69 -5.47 -47.28
C LYS A 6 19.31 -4.30 -46.37
N LYS A 7 19.84 -4.28 -45.14
CA LYS A 7 19.68 -3.14 -44.22
C LYS A 7 20.33 -1.89 -44.84
N ALA A 8 19.62 -0.77 -44.82
CA ALA A 8 20.18 0.52 -45.24
C ALA A 8 21.14 1.05 -44.17
N GLN A 9 22.31 1.53 -44.57
CA GLN A 9 23.26 2.18 -43.67
C GLN A 9 22.87 3.65 -43.52
N ILE A 10 22.82 4.13 -42.28
CA ILE A 10 22.61 5.54 -41.94
C ILE A 10 23.75 6.02 -41.05
N THR A 11 24.18 7.28 -41.24
CA THR A 11 25.15 7.94 -40.38
C THR A 11 24.43 9.09 -39.69
N VAL A 12 24.34 9.03 -38.36
CA VAL A 12 23.64 10.02 -37.53
C VAL A 12 24.59 10.43 -36.40
N TYR A 13 24.66 11.73 -36.14
CA TYR A 13 25.39 12.25 -34.98
C TYR A 13 24.49 12.19 -33.76
N LEU A 14 25.03 11.65 -32.66
CA LEU A 14 24.37 11.58 -31.36
C LEU A 14 25.17 12.48 -30.41
N GLU A 15 24.47 13.18 -29.51
CA GLU A 15 25.12 13.84 -28.39
C GLU A 15 25.90 12.81 -27.55
N PRO A 16 27.03 13.19 -26.93
CA PRO A 16 27.89 12.25 -26.21
C PRO A 16 27.17 11.50 -25.09
N ASP A 17 26.28 12.18 -24.36
CA ASP A 17 25.46 11.60 -23.29
C ASP A 17 24.49 10.53 -23.81
N VAL A 18 23.87 10.76 -24.98
CA VAL A 18 23.00 9.78 -25.64
C VAL A 18 23.79 8.57 -26.12
N MET A 19 25.01 8.78 -26.63
CA MET A 19 25.89 7.69 -27.03
C MET A 19 26.28 6.81 -25.84
N ASP A 20 26.61 7.42 -24.70
CA ASP A 20 26.94 6.71 -23.46
C ASP A 20 25.75 5.90 -22.93
N LEU A 21 24.55 6.49 -22.92
CA LEU A 21 23.32 5.81 -22.53
C LEU A 21 23.03 4.61 -23.44
N LEU A 22 23.19 4.76 -24.76
CA LEU A 22 23.00 3.67 -25.71
C LEU A 22 24.00 2.54 -25.48
N ALA A 23 25.27 2.86 -25.25
CA ALA A 23 26.32 1.90 -24.96
C ALA A 23 26.06 1.13 -23.65
N GLN A 24 25.67 1.83 -22.58
CA GLN A 24 25.31 1.22 -21.30
C GLN A 24 24.10 0.29 -21.43
N TYR A 25 23.06 0.73 -22.14
CA TYR A 25 21.84 -0.06 -22.34
C TYR A 25 22.09 -1.33 -23.16
N ALA A 26 22.97 -1.23 -24.16
CA ALA A 26 23.41 -2.35 -24.98
C ALA A 26 24.25 -3.36 -24.16
N ALA A 27 25.21 -2.86 -23.38
CA ALA A 27 26.05 -3.68 -22.50
C ALA A 27 25.22 -4.43 -21.43
N GLN A 28 24.23 -3.76 -20.82
CA GLN A 28 23.35 -4.39 -19.82
C GLN A 28 22.55 -5.57 -20.39
N ARG A 29 22.31 -5.61 -21.70
CA ARG A 29 21.53 -6.65 -22.39
C ARG A 29 22.37 -7.63 -23.19
N ASP A 30 23.69 -7.48 -23.17
CA ASP A 30 24.62 -8.26 -24.01
C ASP A 30 24.22 -8.24 -25.50
N GLN A 31 23.85 -7.06 -26.00
CA GLN A 31 23.38 -6.83 -27.37
C GLN A 31 24.20 -5.74 -28.07
N SER A 32 24.26 -5.78 -29.41
CA SER A 32 24.98 -4.75 -30.16
C SER A 32 24.23 -3.42 -30.15
N MET A 33 24.97 -2.32 -30.07
CA MET A 33 24.40 -0.96 -30.11
C MET A 33 23.56 -0.72 -31.36
N SER A 34 23.98 -1.25 -32.52
CA SER A 34 23.22 -1.14 -33.77
C SER A 34 21.86 -1.86 -33.69
N LEU A 35 21.80 -3.01 -33.02
CA LEU A 35 20.54 -3.74 -32.82
C LEU A 35 19.61 -2.98 -31.89
N ILE A 36 20.14 -2.47 -30.77
CA ILE A 36 19.37 -1.64 -29.83
C ILE A 36 18.86 -0.37 -30.52
N ALA A 37 19.72 0.34 -31.25
CA ALA A 37 19.35 1.56 -31.97
C ALA A 37 18.27 1.28 -33.03
N GLN A 38 18.42 0.21 -33.80
CA GLN A 38 17.40 -0.18 -34.78
C GLN A 38 16.06 -0.49 -34.09
N ALA A 39 16.07 -1.25 -32.99
CA ALA A 39 14.87 -1.61 -32.26
C ALA A 39 14.19 -0.37 -31.64
N ALA A 40 14.98 0.56 -31.08
CA ALA A 40 14.48 1.81 -30.53
C ALA A 40 13.82 2.69 -31.60
N ILE A 41 14.47 2.87 -32.75
CA ILE A 41 13.92 3.63 -33.88
C ILE A 41 12.65 2.97 -34.43
N ALA A 42 12.66 1.66 -34.62
CA ALA A 42 11.49 0.91 -35.10
C ALA A 42 10.32 1.00 -34.10
N SER A 43 10.61 0.94 -32.79
CA SER A 43 9.60 1.12 -31.75
C SER A 43 9.05 2.54 -31.73
N PHE A 44 9.91 3.55 -31.87
CA PHE A 44 9.50 4.96 -31.87
C PHE A 44 8.62 5.32 -33.07
N LEU A 45 8.94 4.78 -34.25
CA LEU A 45 8.18 5.02 -35.48
C LEU A 45 6.93 4.13 -35.61
N SER A 46 6.65 3.24 -34.65
CA SER A 46 5.48 2.37 -34.69
C SER A 46 4.22 3.17 -34.34
N PRO A 47 3.18 3.20 -35.22
CA PRO A 47 1.94 3.95 -34.99
C PRO A 47 1.24 3.59 -33.68
N ASP A 48 1.38 2.33 -33.25
CA ASP A 48 0.71 1.81 -32.06
C ASP A 48 1.48 2.07 -30.76
N SER A 49 2.70 2.61 -30.80
CA SER A 49 3.57 2.65 -29.62
C SER A 49 3.01 3.56 -28.52
N ALA A 50 2.58 4.77 -28.88
CA ALA A 50 1.95 5.72 -27.95
C ALA A 50 0.59 5.17 -27.45
N GLU A 51 -0.25 4.67 -28.35
CA GLU A 51 -1.57 4.13 -28.02
C GLU A 51 -1.47 2.91 -27.08
N ARG A 52 -0.50 2.01 -27.29
CA ARG A 52 -0.25 0.87 -26.40
C ARG A 52 0.23 1.31 -25.02
N GLN A 53 1.07 2.34 -24.95
CA GLN A 53 1.54 2.89 -23.66
C GLN A 53 0.38 3.53 -22.89
N GLU A 54 -0.44 4.33 -23.55
CA GLU A 54 -1.63 4.95 -22.98
C GLU A 54 -2.63 3.88 -22.50
N ALA A 55 -2.89 2.86 -23.32
CA ALA A 55 -3.77 1.74 -22.95
C ALA A 55 -3.24 0.95 -21.74
N ALA A 56 -1.92 0.74 -21.65
CA ALA A 56 -1.31 0.08 -20.50
C ALA A 56 -1.45 0.91 -19.22
N LEU A 57 -1.28 2.24 -19.30
CA LEU A 57 -1.49 3.16 -18.19
C LEU A 57 -2.96 3.17 -17.75
N ALA A 58 -3.90 3.28 -18.69
CA ALA A 58 -5.33 3.25 -18.41
C ALA A 58 -5.74 1.94 -17.72
N ARG A 59 -5.22 0.79 -18.17
CA ARG A 59 -5.45 -0.51 -17.52
C ARG A 59 -4.90 -0.55 -16.09
N ARG A 60 -3.71 0.00 -15.87
CA ARG A 60 -3.08 0.05 -14.54
C ARG A 60 -3.89 0.94 -13.59
N LEU A 61 -4.35 2.10 -14.06
CA LEU A 61 -5.22 3.00 -13.29
C LEU A 61 -6.53 2.30 -12.92
N GLY A 62 -7.22 1.70 -13.89
CA GLY A 62 -8.45 0.94 -13.60
C GLY A 62 -8.22 -0.29 -12.68
N GLN A 63 -7.00 -0.84 -12.60
CA GLN A 63 -6.68 -1.86 -11.60
C GLN A 63 -6.50 -1.27 -10.20
N ILE A 64 -5.89 -0.08 -10.09
CA ILE A 64 -5.73 0.65 -8.83
C ILE A 64 -7.10 1.05 -8.28
N ASP A 65 -7.98 1.62 -9.11
CA ASP A 65 -9.33 2.02 -8.69
C ASP A 65 -10.12 0.84 -8.13
N ARG A 66 -10.05 -0.32 -8.80
CA ARG A 66 -10.69 -1.54 -8.30
C ARG A 66 -10.11 -2.05 -6.98
N ARG A 67 -8.82 -1.82 -6.72
CA ARG A 67 -8.19 -2.16 -5.44
C ARG A 67 -8.62 -1.17 -4.35
N LEU A 68 -8.67 0.13 -4.66
CA LEU A 68 -9.14 1.17 -3.74
C LEU A 68 -10.60 0.92 -3.33
N ALA A 69 -11.49 0.67 -4.29
CA ALA A 69 -12.90 0.39 -3.99
C ALA A 69 -13.10 -0.85 -3.10
N ARG A 70 -12.22 -1.88 -3.23
CA ARG A 70 -12.22 -3.02 -2.30
C ARG A 70 -11.74 -2.63 -0.91
N LEU A 71 -10.64 -1.88 -0.82
CA LEU A 71 -10.12 -1.39 0.46
C LEU A 71 -11.12 -0.50 1.20
N GLU A 72 -11.83 0.37 0.48
CA GLU A 72 -12.90 1.19 1.05
C GLU A 72 -14.03 0.34 1.62
N ARG A 73 -14.46 -0.70 0.88
CA ARG A 73 -15.46 -1.66 1.37
C ARG A 73 -14.96 -2.38 2.63
N ASP A 74 -13.75 -2.92 2.59
CA ASP A 74 -13.18 -3.69 3.70
C ASP A 74 -12.99 -2.82 4.95
N LEU A 75 -12.61 -1.56 4.76
CA LEU A 75 -12.54 -0.57 5.84
C LEU A 75 -13.91 -0.24 6.41
N GLY A 76 -14.93 -0.11 5.57
CA GLY A 76 -16.32 0.07 5.99
C GLY A 76 -16.80 -1.10 6.86
N ILE A 77 -16.59 -2.33 6.39
CA ILE A 77 -16.92 -3.56 7.14
C ILE A 77 -16.18 -3.61 8.47
N SER A 78 -14.88 -3.30 8.47
CA SER A 78 -14.07 -3.29 9.70
C SER A 78 -14.58 -2.25 10.71
N THR A 79 -15.00 -1.07 10.23
CA THR A 79 -15.56 0.01 11.06
C THR A 79 -16.90 -0.42 11.67
N GLU A 80 -17.78 -1.03 10.87
CA GLU A 80 -19.08 -1.53 11.34
C GLU A 80 -18.91 -2.68 12.35
N ALA A 81 -18.01 -3.61 12.08
CA ALA A 81 -17.68 -4.70 12.99
C ALA A 81 -17.13 -4.18 14.32
N PHE A 82 -16.25 -3.17 14.28
CA PHE A 82 -15.71 -2.56 15.49
C PHE A 82 -16.76 -1.80 16.30
N ALA A 83 -17.64 -1.03 15.64
CA ALA A 83 -18.76 -0.37 16.30
C ALA A 83 -19.70 -1.38 16.96
N THR A 84 -19.99 -2.48 16.27
CA THR A 84 -20.82 -3.59 16.79
C THR A 84 -20.15 -4.27 17.97
N PHE A 85 -18.85 -4.54 17.90
CA PHE A 85 -18.06 -5.08 19.00
C PHE A 85 -18.10 -4.19 20.24
N ILE A 86 -17.91 -2.87 20.10
CA ILE A 86 -18.02 -1.93 21.23
C ILE A 86 -19.41 -1.99 21.86
N ARG A 87 -20.48 -1.98 21.04
CA ARG A 87 -21.85 -2.07 21.54
C ARG A 87 -22.08 -3.36 22.32
N PHE A 88 -21.66 -4.50 21.77
CA PHE A 88 -21.75 -5.79 22.42
C PHE A 88 -20.96 -5.82 23.74
N TRP A 89 -19.74 -5.29 23.74
CA TRP A 89 -18.88 -5.23 24.92
C TRP A 89 -19.49 -4.38 26.04
N LEU A 90 -20.11 -3.24 25.70
CA LEU A 90 -20.83 -2.43 26.69
C LEU A 90 -22.10 -3.12 27.21
N ALA A 91 -22.80 -3.87 26.35
CA ALA A 91 -24.05 -4.56 26.69
C ALA A 91 -23.86 -5.85 27.51
N THR A 92 -22.68 -6.48 27.46
CA THR A 92 -22.38 -7.74 28.18
C THR A 92 -21.97 -7.56 29.63
N THR A 93 -21.97 -6.31 30.14
CA THR A 93 -21.80 -6.05 31.56
C THR A 93 -23.00 -6.65 32.32
N PRO A 94 -22.82 -7.64 33.21
CA PRO A 94 -23.94 -8.29 33.88
C PRO A 94 -24.81 -7.27 34.61
N ALA A 95 -26.13 -7.44 34.53
CA ALA A 95 -27.10 -6.58 35.18
C ALA A 95 -26.90 -6.64 36.70
N LEU A 96 -26.21 -5.64 37.25
CA LEU A 96 -26.05 -5.43 38.68
C LEU A 96 -27.31 -4.78 39.26
N PRO A 97 -27.58 -4.89 40.58
CA PRO A 97 -28.63 -4.12 41.24
C PRO A 97 -28.49 -2.62 40.93
N GLU A 98 -29.61 -1.90 40.82
CA GLU A 98 -29.72 -0.53 40.29
C GLU A 98 -28.59 0.45 40.72
N PRO A 99 -28.13 0.49 41.98
CA PRO A 99 -27.02 1.36 42.40
C PRO A 99 -25.65 0.94 41.81
N ALA A 100 -25.39 -0.36 41.73
CA ALA A 100 -24.14 -0.93 41.23
C ALA A 100 -24.10 -0.95 39.69
N ALA A 101 -25.25 -1.08 39.02
CA ALA A 101 -25.36 -0.93 37.57
C ALA A 101 -25.04 0.49 37.11
N GLN A 102 -25.57 1.50 37.81
CA GLN A 102 -25.30 2.91 37.47
C GLN A 102 -23.83 3.27 37.68
N ALA A 103 -23.23 2.83 38.79
CA ALA A 103 -21.79 3.02 39.04
C ALA A 103 -20.90 2.31 38.00
N THR A 104 -21.27 1.12 37.54
CA THR A 104 -20.51 0.37 36.52
C THR A 104 -20.64 1.02 35.13
N ARG A 105 -21.84 1.46 34.74
CA ARG A 105 -22.05 2.23 33.50
C ARG A 105 -21.25 3.54 33.50
N ALA A 106 -21.20 4.25 34.63
CA ALA A 106 -20.39 5.47 34.78
C ALA A 106 -18.88 5.19 34.62
N LYS A 107 -18.36 4.13 35.25
CA LYS A 107 -16.95 3.73 35.09
C LYS A 107 -16.62 3.30 33.65
N LEU A 108 -17.53 2.62 32.96
CA LEU A 108 -17.35 2.23 31.56
C LEU A 108 -17.32 3.46 30.63
N SER A 109 -18.20 4.44 30.85
CA SER A 109 -18.20 5.68 30.07
C SER A 109 -16.91 6.47 30.28
N GLU A 110 -16.40 6.52 31.51
CA GLU A 110 -15.13 7.17 31.84
C GLU A 110 -13.95 6.49 31.12
N ARG A 111 -13.88 5.15 31.14
CA ARG A 111 -12.86 4.37 30.42
C ARG A 111 -12.95 4.56 28.91
N TYR A 112 -14.16 4.58 28.35
CA TYR A 112 -14.36 4.84 26.92
C TYR A 112 -13.92 6.25 26.55
N ALA A 113 -14.29 7.27 27.33
CA ALA A 113 -13.85 8.64 27.09
C ALA A 113 -12.33 8.80 27.19
N ALA A 114 -11.67 8.09 28.11
CA ALA A 114 -10.22 8.05 28.22
C ALA A 114 -9.57 7.40 26.98
N TYR A 115 -10.13 6.27 26.52
CA TYR A 115 -9.71 5.61 25.28
C TYR A 115 -9.86 6.52 24.06
N THR A 116 -11.02 7.16 23.86
CA THR A 116 -11.25 8.09 22.74
C THR A 116 -10.28 9.26 22.77
N ARG A 117 -9.97 9.81 23.96
CA ARG A 117 -8.95 10.85 24.12
C ARG A 117 -7.55 10.36 23.74
N ALA A 118 -7.17 9.16 24.16
CA ALA A 118 -5.88 8.56 23.82
C ALA A 118 -5.76 8.27 22.32
N LEU A 119 -6.82 7.72 21.71
CA LEU A 119 -6.90 7.47 20.28
C LEU A 119 -6.83 8.76 19.48
N GLY A 120 -7.58 9.80 19.88
CA GLY A 120 -7.53 11.11 19.24
C GLY A 120 -6.13 11.74 19.28
N ARG A 121 -5.44 11.68 20.42
CA ARG A 121 -4.03 12.12 20.53
C ARG A 121 -3.10 11.31 19.62
N ARG A 122 -3.33 10.00 19.49
CA ARG A 122 -2.52 9.13 18.63
C ARG A 122 -2.74 9.42 17.15
N LEU A 123 -3.99 9.59 16.73
CA LEU A 123 -4.34 9.94 15.34
C LEU A 123 -3.80 11.33 14.95
N ALA A 124 -3.84 12.30 15.86
CA ALA A 124 -3.29 13.65 15.63
C ALA A 124 -1.76 13.66 15.43
N LYS A 125 -1.03 12.62 15.87
CA LYS A 125 0.42 12.48 15.69
C LYS A 125 0.81 11.94 14.31
N GLY A 126 -0.14 11.60 13.44
CA GLY A 126 0.13 11.07 12.10
C GLY A 126 0.44 9.56 12.08
N PRO A 127 0.65 8.98 10.88
CA PRO A 127 0.73 7.53 10.72
C PRO A 127 2.01 6.95 11.35
N GLN A 128 1.84 6.00 12.28
CA GLN A 128 2.92 5.12 12.75
C GLN A 128 2.73 3.71 12.17
N PRO A 129 3.69 3.19 11.39
CA PRO A 129 3.57 1.88 10.77
C PRO A 129 3.94 0.74 11.76
N ARG A 130 2.97 -0.16 12.00
CA ARG A 130 3.12 -1.60 12.35
C ARG A 130 3.98 -2.06 13.55
N GLN A 131 4.79 -1.23 14.20
CA GLN A 131 5.74 -1.71 15.22
C GLN A 131 5.16 -1.88 16.64
N GLU A 132 4.03 -1.27 16.96
CA GLU A 132 3.52 -1.28 18.35
C GLU A 132 2.68 -2.51 18.74
N ILE A 133 2.27 -3.39 17.81
CA ILE A 133 1.40 -4.54 18.15
C ILE A 133 2.20 -5.67 18.83
N VAL A 134 3.54 -5.67 18.74
CA VAL A 134 4.38 -6.74 19.31
C VAL A 134 4.72 -6.51 20.79
N GLU A 135 4.73 -5.27 21.30
CA GLU A 135 5.25 -5.00 22.65
C GLU A 135 4.25 -5.22 23.79
N ASN A 136 2.93 -5.24 23.55
CA ASN A 136 1.95 -5.29 24.65
C ASN A 136 1.47 -6.70 25.05
N VAL A 137 2.07 -7.77 24.51
CA VAL A 137 1.74 -9.16 24.91
C VAL A 137 2.77 -9.74 25.91
N GLY A 138 3.90 -9.07 26.15
CA GLY A 138 4.98 -9.58 27.02
C GLY A 138 5.00 -9.09 28.47
N GLY A 139 4.00 -8.31 28.92
CA GLY A 139 4.11 -7.48 30.13
C GLY A 139 3.31 -7.91 31.36
N SER A 140 2.78 -9.13 31.45
CA SER A 140 1.95 -9.54 32.60
C SER A 140 2.24 -10.94 33.16
N GLU A 141 3.52 -11.32 33.24
CA GLU A 141 3.96 -12.50 34.00
C GLU A 141 5.14 -12.16 34.92
N LYS A 142 4.98 -11.19 35.83
CA LYS A 142 5.79 -11.10 37.06
C LYS A 142 5.00 -10.43 38.18
N GLU A 143 4.01 -11.13 38.73
CA GLU A 143 3.58 -10.87 40.10
C GLU A 143 3.11 -12.18 40.74
N GLY A 144 4.08 -13.06 40.95
CA GLY A 144 3.96 -14.25 41.77
C GLY A 144 5.19 -14.33 42.66
N SER A 145 4.94 -14.39 43.97
CA SER A 145 5.90 -14.65 45.06
C SER A 145 6.42 -13.42 45.80
N ASN A 146 5.58 -12.89 46.70
CA ASN A 146 6.04 -12.45 48.01
C ASN A 146 4.88 -12.42 49.02
N TRP A 147 4.59 -13.55 49.66
CA TRP A 147 4.04 -13.57 51.02
C TRP A 147 4.62 -14.79 51.74
N SER A 148 5.09 -14.51 52.96
CA SER A 148 5.73 -15.41 53.92
C SER A 148 4.88 -16.61 54.32
#